data_AF-A0A2W4UED4-F1
#
_entry.id   AF-A0A2W4UED4-F1
#
_cell.length_a   1.000
_cell.length_b   1.000
_cell.length_c   1.000
_cell.angle_alpha   90.00
_cell.angle_beta   90.00
_cell.angle_gamma   90.00
#
_symmetry.space_group_name_H-M   'P 1'
#
loop_
_entity.id
_entity.type
_entity.pdbx_description
1 polymer ?
#
loop_
_entity_poly.entity_id
_entity_poly.type
_entity_poly.pdbx_seq_one_letter_code
_entity_poly.pdbx_strand_id
1 'polypeptide(L)'
;MGAMGDFARSGGAGFDAYVAALIEVIGHADRAAPLRDYCVGLMMPVARKSVEPLAAVTAPARVSAQHQSLLHFVGQASWSDEALIARVRD
;
A
#
# COMPACT_ATOMS: atom_id res chain seq x y z
N MET A 1 -0.31 21.54 15.69
CA MET A 1 -0.19 21.51 14.23
C MET A 1 1.24 21.90 13.89
N GLY A 2 2.19 20.96 13.76
CA GLY A 2 3.61 21.34 13.63
C GLY A 2 4.65 20.22 13.53
N ALA A 3 4.29 18.96 13.80
CA ALA A 3 5.23 17.82 13.71
C ALA A 3 4.88 16.80 12.60
N MET A 4 3.86 17.08 11.78
CA MET A 4 3.35 16.16 10.74
C MET A 4 3.98 16.41 9.35
N GLY A 5 4.86 17.41 9.22
CA GLY A 5 5.49 17.80 7.95
C GLY A 5 6.91 17.28 7.74
N ASP A 6 7.67 17.05 8.82
CA ASP A 6 9.11 16.72 8.71
C ASP A 6 9.37 15.21 8.55
N PHE A 7 8.52 14.34 9.11
CA PHE A 7 8.55 12.90 8.83
C PHE A 7 8.26 12.59 7.36
N ALA A 8 7.38 13.38 6.73
CA ALA A 8 6.99 13.19 5.34
C ALA A 8 8.12 13.55 4.36
N ARG A 9 9.03 14.48 4.73
CA ARG A 9 10.08 14.96 3.83
C ARG A 9 11.32 14.05 3.78
N SER A 10 11.66 13.37 4.88
CA SER A 10 12.73 12.36 4.90
C SER A 10 12.22 10.92 4.77
N GLY A 11 10.98 10.63 5.17
CA GLY A 11 10.36 9.30 5.07
C GLY A 11 9.68 9.03 3.74
N GLY A 12 9.27 10.06 2.99
CA GLY A 12 8.62 9.92 1.69
C GLY A 12 9.53 9.28 0.63
N ALA A 13 10.79 9.70 0.56
CA ALA A 13 11.75 9.13 -0.38
C ALA A 13 12.07 7.65 -0.08
N GLY A 14 12.18 7.28 1.21
CA GLY A 14 12.37 5.89 1.62
C GLY A 14 11.12 5.04 1.34
N PHE A 15 9.93 5.57 1.62
CA PHE A 15 8.67 4.90 1.33
C PHE A 15 8.46 4.68 -0.17
N ASP A 16 8.67 5.71 -1.00
CA ASP A 16 8.50 5.60 -2.44
C ASP A 16 9.52 4.63 -3.05
N ALA A 17 10.78 4.63 -2.56
CA ALA A 17 11.79 3.65 -2.96
C ALA A 17 11.39 2.22 -2.55
N TYR A 18 10.88 2.03 -1.33
CA TYR A 18 10.38 0.75 -0.85
C TYR A 18 9.20 0.23 -1.69
N VAL A 19 8.22 1.09 -1.99
CA VAL A 19 7.08 0.70 -2.83
C VAL A 19 7.53 0.40 -4.27
N ALA A 20 8.43 1.22 -4.84
CA ALA A 20 8.99 0.97 -6.17
C ALA A 20 9.70 -0.40 -6.23
N ALA A 21 10.44 -0.73 -5.18
CA ALA A 21 11.09 -2.03 -5.02
C ALA A 21 10.10 -3.20 -5.05
N LEU A 22 8.97 -3.08 -4.33
CA LEU A 22 7.94 -4.12 -4.33
C LEU A 22 7.21 -4.23 -5.67
N ILE A 23 7.02 -3.11 -6.39
CA ILE A 23 6.38 -3.10 -7.71
C ILE A 23 7.16 -3.92 -8.73
N GLU A 24 8.49 -3.98 -8.62
CA GLU A 24 9.33 -4.79 -9.52
C GLU A 24 9.02 -6.29 -9.45
N VAL A 25 8.56 -6.78 -8.28
CA VAL A 25 8.32 -8.21 -8.04
C VAL A 25 6.84 -8.59 -7.96
N ILE A 26 5.94 -7.61 -7.79
CA ILE A 26 4.49 -7.86 -7.71
C ILE A 26 3.90 -8.35 -9.07
N GLY A 27 4.64 -8.09 -10.16
CA GLY A 27 4.22 -8.35 -11.54
C GLY A 27 3.05 -7.46 -11.97
N HIS A 28 2.75 -7.40 -13.27
CA HIS A 28 1.65 -6.63 -13.87
C HIS A 28 1.47 -5.15 -13.43
N ALA A 29 1.49 -4.23 -14.40
CA ALA A 29 1.43 -2.79 -14.14
C ALA A 29 0.17 -2.31 -13.39
N ASP A 30 -0.96 -3.03 -13.48
CA ASP A 30 -2.21 -2.69 -12.81
C ASP A 30 -2.18 -2.91 -11.28
N ARG A 31 -1.19 -3.67 -10.77
CA ARG A 31 -1.02 -3.95 -9.34
C ARG A 31 -0.27 -2.86 -8.59
N ALA A 32 0.38 -1.93 -9.29
CA ALA A 32 1.19 -0.88 -8.67
C ALA A 32 0.36 0.07 -7.78
N ALA A 33 -0.79 0.52 -8.30
CA ALA A 33 -1.67 1.42 -7.56
C ALA A 33 -2.26 0.77 -6.29
N PRO A 34 -2.90 -0.42 -6.34
CA PRO A 34 -3.44 -1.03 -5.13
C PRO A 34 -2.36 -1.46 -4.13
N LEU A 35 -1.15 -1.84 -4.58
CA LEU A 35 -0.02 -2.09 -3.68
C LEU A 35 0.37 -0.82 -2.90
N ARG A 36 0.55 0.30 -3.61
CA ARG A 36 0.88 1.59 -2.98
C ARG A 36 -0.21 2.00 -1.99
N ASP A 37 -1.46 1.96 -2.40
CA ASP A 37 -2.60 2.33 -1.55
C ASP A 37 -2.70 1.44 -0.31
N TYR A 38 -2.45 0.13 -0.45
CA TYR A 38 -2.42 -0.79 0.68
C TYR A 38 -1.33 -0.40 1.69
N CYS A 39 -0.10 -0.16 1.22
CA CYS A 39 1.01 0.27 2.06
C CYS A 39 0.74 1.62 2.75
N VAL A 40 0.18 2.60 2.02
CA VAL A 40 -0.24 3.88 2.61
C VAL A 40 -1.28 3.65 3.70
N GLY A 41 -2.32 2.85 3.43
CA GLY A 41 -3.35 2.52 4.41
C GLY A 41 -2.77 1.88 5.68
N LEU A 42 -1.79 0.98 5.54
CA LEU A 42 -1.12 0.35 6.67
C LEU A 42 -0.34 1.35 7.55
N MET A 43 0.10 2.48 7.01
CA MET A 43 0.76 3.54 7.78
C MET A 43 -0.22 4.52 8.43
N MET A 44 -1.49 4.54 8.01
CA MET A 44 -2.50 5.44 8.59
C MET A 44 -2.88 5.02 10.01
N PRO A 45 -3.31 5.97 10.86
CA PRO A 45 -3.74 5.72 12.24
C PRO A 45 -5.13 5.08 12.29
N VAL A 46 -5.25 3.85 11.77
CA VAL A 46 -6.46 3.03 11.80
C VAL A 46 -6.38 1.98 12.90
N ALA A 47 -7.50 1.76 13.61
CA ALA A 47 -7.58 0.81 14.71
C ALA A 47 -7.45 -0.65 14.26
N ARG A 48 -7.91 -0.98 13.05
CA ARG A 48 -7.75 -2.31 12.44
C ARG A 48 -7.06 -2.22 11.09
N LYS A 49 -6.06 -3.07 10.88
CA LYS A 49 -5.29 -3.19 9.63
C LYS A 49 -5.97 -4.19 8.68
N SER A 50 -7.22 -3.91 8.33
CA SER A 50 -8.03 -4.69 7.39
C SER A 50 -8.47 -3.83 6.20
N VAL A 51 -8.81 -4.47 5.08
CA VAL A 51 -9.08 -3.80 3.78
C VAL A 51 -10.11 -2.67 3.86
N GLU A 52 -11.22 -2.88 4.58
CA GLU A 52 -12.29 -1.87 4.71
C GLU A 52 -11.80 -0.56 5.36
N PRO A 53 -11.20 -0.55 6.58
CA PRO A 53 -10.57 0.63 7.15
C PRO A 53 -9.52 1.28 6.24
N LEU A 54 -8.70 0.48 5.54
CA LEU A 54 -7.68 1.03 4.63
C LEU A 54 -8.32 1.78 3.47
N ALA A 55 -9.36 1.21 2.85
CA ALA A 55 -10.09 1.84 1.76
C ALA A 55 -10.76 3.15 2.19
N ALA A 56 -11.31 3.19 3.41
CA ALA A 56 -11.95 4.38 3.96
C ALA A 56 -10.96 5.55 4.13
N VAL A 57 -9.71 5.27 4.52
CA VAL A 57 -8.70 6.32 4.74
C VAL A 57 -7.90 6.68 3.49
N THR A 58 -7.70 5.77 2.54
CA THR A 58 -6.93 6.06 1.32
C THR A 58 -7.77 6.64 0.20
N ALA A 59 -9.06 6.35 0.15
CA ALA A 59 -9.96 6.84 -0.89
C ALA A 59 -11.39 7.13 -0.37
N PRO A 60 -11.56 8.10 0.55
CA PRO A 60 -12.82 8.37 1.23
C PRO A 60 -13.99 8.73 0.29
N ALA A 61 -13.71 9.33 -0.88
CA ALA A 61 -14.73 9.64 -1.88
C ALA A 61 -15.19 8.41 -2.70
N ARG A 62 -14.48 7.28 -2.61
CA ARG A 62 -14.73 6.08 -3.41
C ARG A 62 -14.48 4.77 -2.64
N VAL A 63 -14.85 4.76 -1.36
CA VAL A 63 -14.55 3.66 -0.40
C VAL A 63 -14.90 2.28 -0.97
N SER A 64 -16.08 2.12 -1.57
CA SER A 64 -16.51 0.82 -2.11
C SER A 64 -15.60 0.32 -3.25
N ALA A 65 -15.28 1.20 -4.21
CA ALA A 65 -14.38 0.87 -5.31
C ALA A 65 -12.96 0.57 -4.81
N GLN A 66 -12.45 1.35 -3.85
CA GLN A 66 -11.15 1.11 -3.25
C GLN A 66 -11.12 -0.20 -2.46
N HIS A 67 -12.18 -0.50 -1.70
CA HIS A 67 -12.29 -1.75 -0.97
C HIS A 67 -12.22 -2.96 -1.91
N GLN A 68 -12.95 -2.94 -3.03
CA GLN A 68 -12.88 -4.00 -4.03
C GLN A 68 -11.50 -4.11 -4.68
N SER A 69 -10.88 -2.98 -5.02
CA SER A 69 -9.53 -2.97 -5.58
C SER A 69 -8.51 -3.60 -4.63
N LEU A 70 -8.53 -3.21 -3.35
CA LEU A 70 -7.61 -3.72 -2.33
C LEU A 70 -7.92 -5.19 -1.97
N LEU A 71 -9.19 -5.57 -1.89
CA LEU A 71 -9.60 -6.95 -1.59
C LEU A 71 -9.15 -7.90 -2.70
N HIS A 72 -9.38 -7.52 -3.96
CA HIS A 72 -8.94 -8.30 -5.10
C HIS A 72 -7.41 -8.38 -5.14
N PHE A 73 -6.73 -7.25 -4.97
CA PHE A 73 -5.28 -7.21 -4.95
C PHE A 73 -4.68 -8.13 -3.88
N VAL A 74 -5.08 -8.02 -2.62
CA VAL A 74 -4.47 -8.79 -1.52
C VAL A 74 -4.94 -10.24 -1.49
N GLY A 75 -6.20 -10.51 -1.83
CA GLY A 75 -6.84 -11.82 -1.64
C GLY A 75 -6.94 -12.70 -2.88
N GLN A 76 -6.78 -12.15 -4.09
CA GLN A 76 -7.12 -12.86 -5.34
C GLN A 76 -6.10 -12.68 -6.47
N ALA A 77 -5.35 -11.58 -6.51
CA ALA A 77 -4.38 -11.35 -7.57
C ALA A 77 -3.22 -12.35 -7.48
N SER A 78 -2.76 -12.82 -8.65
CA SER A 78 -1.70 -13.82 -8.77
C SER A 78 -0.28 -13.21 -8.67
N TRP A 79 0.03 -12.58 -7.53
CA TRP A 79 1.40 -12.21 -7.18
C TRP A 79 2.05 -13.28 -6.29
N SER A 80 3.37 -13.34 -6.30
CA SER A 80 4.14 -14.31 -5.48
C SER A 80 4.51 -13.67 -4.15
N ASP A 81 4.04 -14.26 -3.06
CA ASP A 81 4.43 -13.89 -1.70
C ASP A 81 5.91 -14.20 -1.43
N GLU A 82 6.41 -15.32 -1.93
CA GLU A 82 7.82 -15.70 -1.89
C GLU A 82 8.73 -14.63 -2.51
N ALA A 83 8.38 -14.14 -3.71
CA ALA A 83 9.14 -13.08 -4.40
C ALA A 83 9.09 -11.75 -3.63
N LEU A 84 7.94 -11.43 -3.05
CA LEU A 84 7.77 -10.21 -2.24
C LEU A 84 8.59 -10.28 -0.94
N ILE A 85 8.57 -11.42 -0.25
CA ILE A 85 9.36 -11.65 0.98
C ILE A 85 10.86 -11.61 0.69
N ALA A 86 11.31 -12.20 -0.43
CA ALA A 86 12.71 -12.12 -0.84
C ALA A 86 13.14 -10.66 -1.04
N ARG A 87 12.34 -9.88 -1.78
CA ARG A 87 12.62 -8.47 -2.09
C ARG A 87 12.71 -7.55 -0.87
N VAL A 88 12.00 -7.87 0.21
CA VAL A 88 12.02 -7.11 1.48
C VAL A 88 13.25 -7.44 2.34
N ARG A 89 13.90 -8.59 2.12
CA ARG A 89 15.04 -9.06 2.92
C ARG A 89 16.40 -8.64 2.37
N ASP A 90 16.43 -8.15 1.13
CA ASP A 90 17.61 -7.59 0.46
C ASP A 90 17.96 -6.19 1.00
#